data_AF-A0A918VWJ4-F1
#
_entry.id   AF-A0A918VWJ4-F1
#
_cell.length_a   1.000
_cell.length_b   1.000
_cell.length_c   1.000
_cell.angle_alpha   90.00
_cell.angle_beta   90.00
_cell.angle_gamma   90.00
#
_symmetry.space_group_name_H-M   'P 1'
#
loop_
_entity.id
_entity.type
_entity.pdbx_description
1 polymer ?
#
loop_
_entity_poly.entity_id
_entity_poly.type
_entity_poly.pdbx_seq_one_letter_code
_entity_poly.pdbx_strand_id
1 'polypeptide(L)'
;MTWQGWLQIGLVLALVVATIKPLGLYMARVFGGERTLFSPMFGPIERGFYRLAGLDPEGEQTWLGYAVGVLLFSFFGVVLLFAILRLQGLLPLNPQGFEGLAPDLAFNTAVSL
;
A
#
# COMPACT_ATOMS: atom_id res chain seq x y z
N MET A 1 16.67 -26.81 20.36
CA MET A 1 15.35 -26.12 20.38
C MET A 1 15.09 -25.65 21.80
N THR A 2 15.09 -24.35 22.05
CA THR A 2 14.90 -23.80 23.41
C THR A 2 13.41 -23.61 23.72
N TRP A 3 13.02 -23.78 24.99
CA TRP A 3 11.63 -23.57 25.46
C TRP A 3 11.10 -22.17 25.12
N GLN A 4 11.97 -21.16 25.17
CA GLN A 4 11.66 -19.79 24.79
C GLN A 4 11.22 -19.66 23.32
N GLY A 5 11.84 -20.41 22.40
CA GLY A 5 11.46 -20.41 20.98
C GLY A 5 10.05 -20.97 20.75
N TRP A 6 9.69 -22.05 21.46
CA TRP A 6 8.34 -22.61 21.39
C TRP A 6 7.28 -21.65 21.92
N LEU A 7 7.58 -20.92 23.00
CA LEU A 7 6.70 -19.87 23.52
C LEU A 7 6.51 -18.72 22.52
N GLN A 8 7.58 -18.26 21.86
CA GLN A 8 7.49 -17.21 20.84
C GLN A 8 6.63 -17.64 19.66
N ILE A 9 6.82 -18.87 19.15
CA ILE A 9 6.00 -19.41 18.06
C ILE A 9 4.54 -19.47 18.47
N GLY A 10 4.25 -20.03 19.66
CA GLY A 10 2.88 -20.11 20.17
C GLY A 10 2.22 -18.74 20.33
N LEU A 11 2.96 -17.76 20.84
CA LEU A 11 2.48 -16.39 21.01
C LEU A 11 2.17 -15.72 19.67
N VAL A 12 3.08 -15.81 18.68
CA VAL A 12 2.86 -15.24 17.35
C VAL A 12 1.63 -15.86 16.68
N LEU A 13 1.50 -17.19 16.73
CA LEU A 13 0.35 -17.88 16.16
C LEU A 13 -0.95 -17.49 16.87
N ALA A 14 -0.94 -17.40 18.21
CA ALA A 14 -2.10 -16.97 18.97
C ALA A 14 -2.52 -15.54 18.62
N LEU A 15 -1.57 -14.61 18.48
CA LEU A 15 -1.84 -13.24 18.07
C LEU A 15 -2.39 -13.17 16.64
N VAL A 16 -1.82 -13.91 15.69
CA VAL A 16 -2.34 -14.00 14.32
C VAL A 16 -3.79 -14.49 14.34
N VAL A 17 -4.07 -15.60 15.03
CA VAL A 17 -5.44 -16.14 15.10
C VAL A 17 -6.40 -15.16 15.77
N ALA A 18 -5.96 -14.46 16.81
CA ALA A 18 -6.76 -13.44 17.49
C ALA A 18 -7.10 -12.26 16.57
N THR A 19 -6.23 -11.88 15.63
CA THR A 19 -6.47 -10.77 14.70
C THR A 19 -7.25 -11.15 13.44
N ILE A 20 -7.34 -12.44 13.09
CA ILE A 20 -8.10 -12.91 11.90
C ILE A 20 -9.55 -12.41 11.94
N LYS A 21 -10.28 -12.65 13.04
CA LYS A 21 -11.71 -12.31 13.12
C LYS A 21 -11.98 -10.80 13.07
N PRO A 22 -11.32 -9.94 13.88
CA PRO A 22 -11.59 -8.51 13.84
C PRO A 22 -11.19 -7.87 12.51
N LEU A 23 -10.03 -8.23 11.94
CA LEU A 23 -9.58 -7.69 10.65
C LEU A 23 -10.40 -8.24 9.50
N GLY A 24 -10.70 -9.54 9.49
CA GLY A 24 -11.49 -10.18 8.43
C GLY A 24 -12.91 -9.63 8.36
N LEU A 25 -13.59 -9.46 9.51
CA LEU A 25 -14.93 -8.87 9.54
C LEU A 25 -14.91 -7.40 9.12
N TYR A 26 -13.86 -6.66 9.50
CA TYR A 26 -13.67 -5.29 9.03
C TYR A 26 -13.50 -5.23 7.51
N MET A 27 -12.62 -6.05 6.93
CA MET A 27 -12.41 -6.13 5.47
C MET A 27 -13.69 -6.52 4.74
N ALA A 28 -14.45 -7.49 5.26
CA ALA A 28 -15.73 -7.89 4.68
C ALA A 28 -16.73 -6.71 4.63
N ARG A 29 -16.81 -5.92 5.69
CA ARG A 29 -17.66 -4.72 5.73
C ARG A 29 -17.19 -3.64 4.75
N VAL A 30 -15.88 -3.39 4.67
CA VAL A 30 -15.31 -2.40 3.74
C VAL A 30 -15.58 -2.79 2.30
N PHE A 31 -15.26 -4.02 1.91
CA PHE A 31 -15.45 -4.50 0.54
C PHE A 31 -16.92 -4.70 0.17
N GLY A 32 -17.79 -4.97 1.15
CA GLY A 32 -19.24 -5.04 0.96
C GLY A 32 -19.94 -3.68 0.90
N GLY A 33 -19.21 -2.56 1.05
CA GLY A 33 -19.80 -1.21 1.10
C GLY A 33 -20.64 -0.93 2.35
N GLU A 34 -20.48 -1.75 3.40
CA GLU A 34 -21.18 -1.58 4.67
C GLU A 34 -20.57 -0.44 5.51
N ARG A 35 -21.39 0.22 6.33
CA ARG A 35 -20.90 1.24 7.27
C ARG A 35 -19.99 0.61 8.32
N THR A 36 -18.71 0.95 8.28
CA THR A 36 -17.74 0.61 9.32
C THR A 36 -17.79 1.61 10.49
N LEU A 37 -17.19 1.25 11.63
CA LEU A 37 -17.11 2.11 12.82
C LEU A 37 -16.46 3.48 12.53
N PHE A 38 -15.57 3.54 11.54
CA PHE A 38 -14.87 4.76 11.14
C PHE A 38 -15.49 5.46 9.90
N SER A 39 -16.54 4.88 9.32
CA SER A 39 -17.26 5.43 8.16
C SER A 39 -17.77 6.87 8.35
N PRO A 40 -18.24 7.31 9.54
CA PRO A 40 -18.68 8.70 9.73
C PRO A 40 -17.56 9.73 9.57
N MET A 41 -16.30 9.36 9.87
CA MET A 41 -15.14 10.23 9.79
C MET A 41 -14.47 10.16 8.41
N PHE A 42 -14.27 8.95 7.87
CA PHE A 42 -13.57 8.77 6.59
C PHE A 42 -14.48 8.94 5.37
N GLY A 43 -15.79 8.71 5.48
CA GLY A 43 -16.73 8.83 4.37
C GLY A 43 -16.70 10.20 3.66
N PRO A 44 -16.71 11.37 4.35
CA PRO A 44 -16.61 12.66 3.67
C PRO A 44 -15.23 12.91 3.05
N ILE A 45 -14.16 12.41 3.68
CA ILE A 45 -12.79 12.53 3.17
C ILE A 45 -12.63 11.74 1.87
N GLU A 46 -13.10 10.49 1.88
CA GLU A 46 -13.09 9.58 0.75
C GLU A 46 -13.86 10.15 -0.45
N ARG A 47 -15.07 10.69 -0.23
CA ARG A 47 -15.82 11.40 -1.28
C ARG A 47 -15.07 12.63 -1.81
N GLY A 48 -14.31 13.31 -0.96
CA GLY A 48 -13.43 14.41 -1.37
C GLY A 48 -12.36 13.94 -2.35
N PHE A 49 -11.65 12.87 -2.01
CA PHE A 49 -10.65 12.27 -2.88
C PHE A 49 -11.25 11.74 -4.19
N TYR A 50 -12.39 11.05 -4.15
CA TYR A 50 -13.06 10.59 -5.38
C TYR A 50 -13.44 11.74 -6.29
N ARG A 51 -13.98 12.83 -5.75
CA ARG A 51 -14.29 14.03 -6.55
C ARG A 51 -13.04 14.68 -7.15
N LEU A 52 -11.95 14.79 -6.38
CA LEU A 52 -10.70 15.35 -6.88
C LEU A 52 -10.06 14.48 -7.96
N ALA A 53 -10.18 13.16 -7.84
CA ALA A 53 -9.69 12.20 -8.81
C ALA A 53 -10.66 12.02 -10.01
N GLY A 54 -11.85 12.61 -9.98
CA GLY A 54 -12.88 12.44 -11.01
C GLY A 54 -13.43 11.01 -11.08
N LEU A 55 -13.37 10.27 -9.98
CA LEU A 55 -13.79 8.87 -9.90
C LEU A 55 -15.25 8.77 -9.46
N ASP A 56 -16.00 7.88 -10.11
CA ASP A 56 -17.32 7.47 -9.68
C ASP A 56 -17.20 6.28 -8.72
N PRO A 57 -17.51 6.45 -7.42
CA PRO A 57 -17.41 5.36 -6.45
C PRO A 57 -18.47 4.26 -6.65
N GLU A 58 -19.53 4.52 -7.42
CA GLU A 58 -20.57 3.53 -7.71
C GLU A 58 -20.32 2.78 -9.03
N GLY A 59 -19.28 3.18 -9.78
CA GLY A 59 -18.92 2.57 -11.06
C GLY A 59 -18.24 1.22 -10.89
N GLU A 60 -18.84 0.16 -11.43
CA GLU A 60 -18.19 -1.16 -11.50
C GLU A 60 -17.07 -1.15 -12.56
N GLN A 61 -15.89 -1.65 -12.19
CA GLN A 61 -14.75 -1.77 -13.09
C GLN A 61 -14.74 -3.15 -13.75
N THR A 62 -14.61 -3.19 -15.07
CA THR A 62 -14.39 -4.46 -15.79
C THR A 62 -13.05 -5.08 -15.40
N TRP A 63 -12.92 -6.40 -15.50
CA TRP A 63 -11.66 -7.10 -15.20
C TRP A 63 -10.47 -6.52 -15.98
N LEU A 64 -10.69 -6.11 -17.23
CA LEU A 64 -9.66 -5.51 -18.09
C LEU A 64 -9.32 -4.11 -17.60
N GLY A 65 -10.32 -3.31 -17.24
CA GLY A 65 -10.10 -2.02 -16.61
C GLY A 65 -9.27 -2.15 -15.34
N TYR A 66 -9.57 -3.14 -14.49
CA TYR A 66 -8.85 -3.39 -13.24
C TYR A 66 -7.39 -3.80 -13.51
N ALA A 67 -7.19 -4.80 -14.39
CA ALA A 67 -5.85 -5.28 -14.73
C ALA A 67 -4.98 -4.16 -15.33
N VAL A 68 -5.52 -3.38 -16.26
CA VAL A 68 -4.81 -2.22 -16.85
C VAL A 68 -4.52 -1.16 -15.79
N GLY A 69 -5.48 -0.86 -14.91
CA GLY A 69 -5.30 0.08 -13.82
C GLY A 69 -4.15 -0.30 -12.89
N VAL A 70 -4.11 -1.56 -12.45
CA VAL A 70 -3.02 -2.09 -11.62
C VAL A 70 -1.68 -2.01 -12.34
N LEU A 71 -1.61 -2.44 -13.61
CA LEU A 71 -0.37 -2.39 -14.40
C LEU A 71 0.15 -0.96 -14.59
N LEU A 72 -0.73 0.00 -14.91
CA LEU A 72 -0.36 1.39 -15.06
C LEU A 72 0.10 1.99 -13.73
N PHE A 73 -0.63 1.73 -12.64
CA PHE A 73 -0.25 2.19 -11.31
C PHE A 73 1.13 1.68 -10.89
N SER A 74 1.38 0.39 -11.04
CA SER A 74 2.70 -0.21 -10.78
C SER A 74 3.78 0.38 -11.68
N PHE A 75 3.52 0.51 -12.98
CA PHE A 75 4.48 1.09 -13.92
C PHE A 75 4.87 2.52 -13.54
N PHE A 76 3.89 3.39 -13.27
CA PHE A 76 4.17 4.76 -12.82
C PHE A 76 4.86 4.80 -11.45
N GLY A 77 4.52 3.89 -10.54
CA GLY A 77 5.19 3.71 -9.25
C GLY A 77 6.67 3.40 -9.40
N VAL A 78 7.00 2.42 -10.25
CA VAL A 78 8.40 2.05 -10.59
C VAL A 78 9.13 3.22 -11.20
N VAL A 79 8.54 3.90 -12.20
CA VAL A 79 9.17 5.06 -12.87
C VAL A 79 9.41 6.20 -11.88
N LEU A 80 8.43 6.52 -11.03
CA LEU A 80 8.53 7.57 -10.02
C LEU A 80 9.63 7.24 -9.00
N LEU A 81 9.63 6.03 -8.46
CA LEU A 81 10.64 5.59 -7.50
C LEU A 81 12.03 5.58 -8.12
N PHE A 82 12.18 5.07 -9.35
CA PHE A 82 13.43 5.11 -10.09
C PHE A 82 13.94 6.55 -10.26
N ALA A 83 13.06 7.49 -10.63
CA ALA A 83 13.41 8.90 -10.76
C ALA A 83 13.86 9.49 -9.42
N ILE A 84 13.17 9.19 -8.32
CA ILE A 84 13.54 9.63 -6.96
C ILE A 84 14.96 9.13 -6.61
N LEU A 85 15.24 7.84 -6.83
CA LEU A 85 16.53 7.24 -6.50
C LEU A 85 17.67 7.79 -7.36
N ARG A 86 17.41 8.06 -8.64
CA ARG A 86 18.39 8.64 -9.57
C ARG A 86 18.65 10.13 -9.29
N LEU A 87 17.63 10.85 -8.85
CA LEU A 87 17.69 12.29 -8.56
C LEU A 87 17.89 12.56 -7.06
N GLN A 88 18.16 11.55 -6.24
CA GLN A 88 18.28 11.68 -4.79
C GLN A 88 19.28 12.77 -4.35
N GLY A 89 20.37 12.96 -5.12
CA GLY A 89 21.34 14.02 -4.86
C GLY A 89 20.82 15.45 -5.07
N LEU A 90 19.74 15.63 -5.84
CA LEU A 90 19.10 16.93 -6.11
C LEU A 90 17.86 17.16 -5.24
N LEU A 91 17.35 16.12 -4.59
CA LEU A 91 16.14 16.20 -3.79
C LEU A 91 16.43 16.86 -2.42
N PRO A 92 15.45 17.61 -1.87
CA PRO A 92 15.55 18.10 -0.50
C PRO A 92 15.57 16.92 0.48
N LEU A 93 15.99 17.17 1.73
CA LEU A 93 16.10 16.15 2.80
C LEU A 93 17.28 15.17 2.64
N ASN A 94 18.38 15.63 2.06
CA ASN A 94 19.64 14.89 1.96
C ASN A 94 20.77 15.55 2.77
N PRO A 95 20.71 15.54 4.12
CA PRO A 95 21.72 16.18 4.97
C PRO A 95 23.11 15.54 4.87
N GLN A 96 23.18 14.29 4.41
CA GLN A 96 24.42 13.54 4.23
C GLN A 96 25.04 13.74 2.83
N GLY A 97 24.36 14.43 1.92
CA GLY A 97 24.87 14.75 0.59
C GLY A 97 25.07 13.52 -0.31
N PHE A 98 24.26 12.47 -0.15
CA PHE A 98 24.33 11.29 -1.00
C PHE A 98 24.05 11.62 -2.47
N GLU A 99 24.84 11.07 -3.38
CA GLU A 99 24.53 11.14 -4.81
C GLU A 99 23.37 10.20 -5.18
N GLY A 100 22.88 10.33 -6.42
CA GLY A 100 21.88 9.40 -6.96
C GLY A 100 22.44 7.99 -7.11
N LEU A 101 21.63 6.98 -6.82
CA LEU A 101 22.05 5.57 -6.91
C LEU A 101 22.42 5.19 -8.34
N ALA A 102 23.35 4.24 -8.49
CA ALA A 102 23.70 3.69 -9.79
C ALA A 102 22.45 3.15 -10.53
N PRO A 103 22.37 3.27 -11.87
CA PRO A 103 21.14 2.94 -12.62
C PRO A 103 20.63 1.52 -12.41
N ASP A 104 21.53 0.55 -12.32
CA ASP A 104 21.25 -0.86 -12.06
C ASP A 104 20.65 -1.09 -10.66
N LEU A 105 21.22 -0.46 -9.63
CA LEU A 105 20.74 -0.55 -8.26
C LEU A 105 19.40 0.18 -8.08
N ALA A 106 19.26 1.36 -8.68
CA ALA A 106 18.02 2.13 -8.67
C ALA A 106 16.89 1.36 -9.35
N PHE A 107 17.17 0.70 -10.48
CA PHE A 107 16.20 -0.12 -11.20
C PHE A 107 15.79 -1.35 -10.39
N ASN A 108 16.75 -2.09 -9.83
CA ASN A 108 16.47 -3.27 -9.01
C ASN A 108 15.60 -2.93 -7.79
N THR A 109 15.91 -1.81 -7.14
CA THR A 109 15.13 -1.32 -5.99
C THR A 109 13.74 -0.88 -6.42
N ALA A 110 13.62 -0.17 -7.55
CA ALA A 110 12.34 0.32 -8.04
C ALA A 110 11.39 -0.81 -8.47
N VAL A 111 11.88 -1.87 -9.11
CA VAL A 111 11.07 -3.01 -9.57
C VAL A 111 10.72 -4.00 -8.45
N SER A 112 11.40 -3.93 -7.31
CA SER A 112 11.06 -4.72 -6.12
C SER A 112 9.81 -4.22 -5.38
N LEU A 113 9.22 -3.12 -5.85
CA LEU A 113 7.97 -2.53 -5.37
C LEU A 113 6.75 -3.29 -5.92
#